data_AF-A0A0P0L421-F1
#
_entry.id   AF-A0A0P0L421-F1
#
_cell.length_a   1.000
_cell.length_b   1.000
_cell.length_c   1.000
_cell.angle_alpha   90.00
_cell.angle_beta   90.00
_cell.angle_gamma   90.00
#
_symmetry.space_group_name_H-M   'P 1'
#
loop_
_entity.id
_entity.type
_entity.pdbx_description
1 polymer ?
#
loop_
_entity_poly.entity_id
_entity_poly.type
_entity_poly.pdbx_seq_one_letter_code
_entity_poly.pdbx_strand_id
1 'polypeptide(L)'
;MTDFTEIGNVNAGTKISIDAPLLASTLTDMKVNKGATDVDFPMDIAVYIRLRAVMMTSDNKAIEGTEILSNVVSLNKVHLLFSLPPVNTPENLYIVGGFNEWNWDSATKMIPVNGATHVFWSMVWIDDAGIKFNQSKAWDGNETGFSGINSINGDLAGNIKDNGDNIATDTPGWYLMVITSSVSGRNLVYDIQFNKPEIWLMGPVVGNSDWKEQAEGWLCTIPDTFNASFVSPAFAASVPGGDGDGVRAYVKIPTFEWWKSEFMVFDGKIEYRANDGDQARVAAKRDSSST
;
A
#
# COMPACT_ATOMS: atom_id res chain seq x y z
N MET A 1 -27.57 18.32 21.00
CA MET A 1 -26.56 17.26 21.08
C MET A 1 -27.05 16.07 20.28
N THR A 2 -26.33 15.76 19.21
CA THR A 2 -26.50 14.57 18.37
C THR A 2 -25.93 13.38 19.13
N ASP A 3 -26.75 12.74 19.95
CA ASP A 3 -26.34 11.63 20.84
C ASP A 3 -26.18 10.30 20.08
N PHE A 4 -25.55 10.35 18.90
CA PHE A 4 -25.26 9.18 18.08
C PHE A 4 -23.86 9.29 17.49
N THR A 5 -23.23 8.13 17.29
CA THR A 5 -22.00 7.99 16.51
C THR A 5 -22.34 7.24 15.24
N GLU A 6 -21.96 7.80 14.10
CA GLU A 6 -22.10 7.11 12.83
C GLU A 6 -20.96 6.10 12.66
N ILE A 7 -21.30 4.85 12.33
CA ILE A 7 -20.32 3.78 12.10
C ILE A 7 -20.10 3.69 10.58
N GLY A 8 -18.85 3.84 10.14
CA GLY A 8 -18.45 4.09 8.75
C GLY A 8 -18.69 2.97 7.72
N ASN A 9 -19.54 1.99 7.99
CA ASN A 9 -19.84 0.92 7.03
C ASN A 9 -20.97 1.36 6.07
N VAL A 10 -20.60 1.92 4.91
CA VAL A 10 -21.54 2.13 3.81
C VAL A 10 -21.83 0.80 3.13
N ASN A 11 -23.11 0.45 2.95
CA ASN A 11 -23.50 -0.83 2.37
C ASN A 11 -24.65 -0.62 1.38
N ALA A 12 -24.55 -1.26 0.20
CA ALA A 12 -25.57 -1.18 -0.85
C ALA A 12 -26.63 -2.30 -0.74
N GLY A 13 -26.47 -3.24 0.20
CA GLY A 13 -27.37 -4.37 0.40
C GLY A 13 -28.51 -4.08 1.38
N THR A 14 -29.51 -4.97 1.38
CA THR A 14 -30.62 -4.97 2.36
C THR A 14 -30.28 -5.70 3.66
N LYS A 15 -29.14 -6.40 3.70
CA LYS A 15 -28.58 -7.02 4.90
C LYS A 15 -27.35 -6.23 5.32
N ILE A 16 -27.43 -5.63 6.50
CA ILE A 16 -26.34 -4.84 7.07
C ILE A 16 -25.66 -5.67 8.15
N SER A 17 -24.36 -5.87 8.00
CA SER A 17 -23.51 -6.48 9.01
C SER A 17 -22.58 -5.43 9.59
N ILE A 18 -22.41 -5.48 10.91
CA ILE A 18 -21.50 -4.59 11.65
C ILE A 18 -20.42 -5.47 12.23
N ASP A 19 -19.16 -5.06 12.07
CA ASP A 19 -18.02 -5.73 12.68
C ASP A 19 -18.09 -5.61 14.21
N ALA A 20 -18.00 -6.73 14.92
CA ALA A 20 -18.20 -6.77 16.37
C ALA A 20 -17.10 -6.00 17.14
N PRO A 21 -15.79 -6.13 16.82
CA PRO A 21 -14.74 -5.27 17.36
C PRO A 21 -14.98 -3.77 17.13
N LEU A 22 -15.38 -3.37 15.93
CA LEU A 22 -15.72 -1.98 15.61
C LEU A 22 -16.89 -1.47 16.46
N LEU A 23 -17.95 -2.27 16.61
CA LEU A 23 -19.10 -1.92 17.46
C LEU A 23 -18.69 -1.77 18.93
N ALA A 24 -17.91 -2.72 19.45
CA ALA A 24 -17.48 -2.72 20.85
C ALA A 24 -16.59 -1.51 21.18
N SER A 25 -15.65 -1.17 20.29
CA SER A 25 -14.79 0.00 20.46
C SER A 25 -15.54 1.31 20.33
N THR A 26 -16.43 1.44 19.34
CA THR A 26 -17.31 2.61 19.20
C THR A 26 -18.13 2.85 20.46
N LEU A 27 -18.72 1.80 21.02
CA LEU A 27 -19.49 1.90 22.27
C LEU A 27 -18.61 2.25 23.47
N THR A 28 -17.37 1.75 23.51
CA THR A 28 -16.38 2.11 24.55
C THR A 28 -16.07 3.60 24.47
N ASP A 29 -15.73 4.11 23.29
CA ASP A 29 -15.43 5.53 23.06
C ASP A 29 -16.62 6.42 23.43
N MET A 30 -17.85 6.04 23.06
CA MET A 30 -19.05 6.77 23.45
C MET A 30 -19.22 6.87 24.98
N LYS A 31 -18.79 5.86 25.75
CA LYS A 31 -18.86 5.86 27.21
C LYS A 31 -17.71 6.64 27.83
N VAL A 32 -16.49 6.48 27.33
CA VAL A 32 -15.32 7.24 27.77
C VAL A 32 -15.52 8.74 27.54
N ASN A 33 -16.06 9.11 26.37
CA ASN A 33 -16.42 10.51 26.06
C ASN A 33 -17.51 11.08 26.97
N LYS A 34 -18.28 10.21 27.66
CA LYS A 34 -19.26 10.59 28.69
C LYS A 34 -18.70 10.46 30.12
N GLY A 35 -17.39 10.24 30.27
CA GLY A 35 -16.67 10.23 31.55
C GLY A 35 -16.44 8.84 32.15
N ALA A 36 -16.77 7.75 31.44
CA ALA A 36 -16.40 6.42 31.91
C ALA A 36 -14.88 6.21 31.82
N THR A 37 -14.36 5.37 32.70
CA THR A 37 -12.96 4.96 32.76
C THR A 37 -12.89 3.43 32.74
N ASP A 38 -11.70 2.86 32.54
CA ASP A 38 -11.49 1.42 32.42
C ASP A 38 -12.09 0.62 33.60
N VAL A 39 -12.15 1.20 34.80
CA VAL A 39 -12.71 0.56 36.00
C VAL A 39 -14.23 0.44 35.99
N ASP A 40 -14.91 1.19 35.13
CA ASP A 40 -16.37 1.14 34.98
C ASP A 40 -16.81 -0.04 34.10
N PHE A 41 -15.87 -0.72 33.43
CA PHE A 41 -16.12 -1.87 32.58
C PHE A 41 -15.84 -3.19 33.34
N PRO A 42 -16.61 -4.27 33.07
CA PRO A 42 -17.73 -4.31 32.12
C PRO A 42 -18.99 -3.62 32.64
N MET A 43 -19.81 -3.15 31.71
CA MET A 43 -21.13 -2.55 32.02
C MET A 43 -22.23 -3.11 31.12
N ASP A 44 -23.43 -3.24 31.69
CA ASP A 44 -24.62 -3.59 30.93
C ASP A 44 -25.32 -2.32 30.45
N ILE A 45 -25.42 -2.17 29.13
CA ILE A 45 -25.97 -0.96 28.50
C ILE A 45 -27.09 -1.30 27.52
N ALA A 46 -28.03 -0.38 27.36
CA ALA A 46 -28.92 -0.38 26.21
C ALA A 46 -28.18 0.26 25.02
N VAL A 47 -28.22 -0.41 23.87
CA VAL A 47 -27.67 0.10 22.61
C VAL A 47 -28.82 0.30 21.62
N TYR A 48 -28.86 1.48 20.99
CA TYR A 48 -29.87 1.85 20.01
C TYR A 48 -29.20 1.99 18.64
N ILE A 49 -29.68 1.24 17.66
CA ILE A 49 -29.14 1.21 16.30
C ILE A 49 -30.19 1.78 15.36
N ARG A 50 -29.76 2.66 14.46
CA ARG A 50 -30.60 3.22 13.40
C ARG A 50 -29.81 3.23 12.10
N LEU A 51 -30.44 2.80 11.00
CA LEU A 51 -29.85 2.85 9.68
C LEU A 51 -30.23 4.16 8.99
N ARG A 52 -29.26 4.75 8.29
CA ARG A 52 -29.44 5.89 7.40
C ARG A 52 -29.17 5.43 5.97
N ALA A 53 -30.09 5.74 5.06
CA ALA A 53 -29.94 5.51 3.63
C ALA A 53 -30.04 6.84 2.88
N VAL A 54 -29.24 7.00 1.84
CA VAL A 54 -29.26 8.13 0.90
C VAL A 54 -29.10 7.58 -0.52
N MET A 55 -29.72 8.23 -1.50
CA MET A 55 -29.43 7.90 -2.90
C MET A 55 -28.08 8.51 -3.27
N MET A 56 -27.29 7.76 -4.05
CA MET A 56 -25.96 8.19 -4.50
C MET A 56 -25.98 8.44 -6.00
N THR A 57 -25.27 9.46 -6.46
CA THR A 57 -24.95 9.66 -7.87
C THR A 57 -23.91 8.62 -8.35
N SER A 58 -23.70 8.53 -9.66
CA SER A 58 -22.68 7.64 -10.23
C SER A 58 -21.24 7.99 -9.82
N ASP A 59 -21.00 9.20 -9.27
CA ASP A 59 -19.73 9.64 -8.69
C ASP A 59 -19.72 9.59 -7.14
N ASN A 60 -20.57 8.75 -6.53
CA ASN A 60 -20.65 8.52 -5.07
C ASN A 60 -20.93 9.78 -4.23
N LYS A 61 -21.73 10.72 -4.75
CA LYS A 61 -22.23 11.86 -3.97
C LYS A 61 -23.66 11.61 -3.52
N ALA A 62 -23.93 11.87 -2.24
CA ALA A 62 -25.28 11.80 -1.70
C ALA A 62 -26.19 12.84 -2.37
N ILE A 63 -27.37 12.41 -2.82
CA ILE A 63 -28.38 13.28 -3.40
C ILE A 63 -29.15 13.94 -2.26
N GLU A 64 -29.11 15.27 -2.20
CA GLU A 64 -29.80 16.06 -1.19
C GLU A 64 -31.31 15.76 -1.18
N GLY A 65 -31.89 15.65 0.03
CA GLY A 65 -33.33 15.39 0.21
C GLY A 65 -33.75 13.91 0.04
N THR A 66 -32.81 13.00 -0.23
CA THR A 66 -33.10 11.55 -0.36
C THR A 66 -32.85 10.74 0.90
N GLU A 67 -32.54 11.41 2.02
CA GLU A 67 -32.26 10.74 3.29
C GLU A 67 -33.52 10.04 3.81
N ILE A 68 -33.37 8.75 4.13
CA ILE A 68 -34.37 7.96 4.82
C ILE A 68 -33.71 7.30 6.04
N LEU A 69 -34.38 7.39 7.18
CA LEU A 69 -33.96 6.76 8.42
C LEU A 69 -34.85 5.56 8.73
N SER A 70 -34.26 4.44 9.13
CA SER A 70 -35.03 3.29 9.62
C SER A 70 -35.72 3.59 10.94
N ASN A 71 -36.56 2.65 11.39
CA ASN A 71 -36.90 2.53 12.80
C ASN A 71 -35.64 2.27 13.65
N VAL A 72 -35.73 2.54 14.95
CA VAL A 72 -34.67 2.21 15.90
C VAL A 72 -34.81 0.74 16.31
N VAL A 73 -33.68 0.03 16.32
CA VAL A 73 -33.54 -1.32 16.89
C VAL A 73 -32.82 -1.18 18.23
N SER A 74 -33.38 -1.80 19.27
CA SER A 74 -32.83 -1.72 20.62
C SER A 74 -32.25 -3.06 21.06
N LEU A 75 -31.00 -3.05 21.51
CA LEU A 75 -30.37 -4.15 22.23
C LEU A 75 -30.34 -3.76 23.71
N ASN A 76 -31.32 -4.27 24.47
CA ASN A 76 -31.62 -3.74 25.80
C ASN A 76 -30.59 -4.09 26.89
N LYS A 77 -29.77 -5.12 26.66
CA LYS A 77 -28.76 -5.61 27.61
C LYS A 77 -27.51 -6.09 26.86
N VAL A 78 -26.70 -5.13 26.42
CA VAL A 78 -25.38 -5.41 25.85
C VAL A 78 -24.36 -5.39 26.98
N HIS A 79 -23.69 -6.52 27.21
CA HIS A 79 -22.58 -6.62 28.14
C HIS A 79 -21.31 -6.07 27.47
N LEU A 80 -20.99 -4.82 27.74
CA LEU A 80 -19.87 -4.12 27.11
C LEU A 80 -18.61 -4.29 27.95
N LEU A 81 -17.64 -5.02 27.40
CA LEU A 81 -16.26 -5.04 27.89
C LEU A 81 -15.51 -3.83 27.34
N PHE A 82 -14.49 -3.37 28.06
CA PHE A 82 -13.57 -2.36 27.55
C PHE A 82 -12.91 -2.87 26.27
N SER A 83 -13.07 -2.13 25.17
CA SER A 83 -12.55 -2.49 23.87
C SER A 83 -11.92 -1.29 23.20
N LEU A 84 -10.69 -1.44 22.75
CA LEU A 84 -10.00 -0.40 22.00
C LEU A 84 -10.26 -0.58 20.48
N PRO A 85 -10.26 0.50 19.66
CA PRO A 85 -10.51 0.43 18.22
C PRO A 85 -9.67 -0.64 17.51
N PRO A 86 -10.21 -1.41 16.53
CA PRO A 86 -9.41 -2.38 15.81
C PRO A 86 -8.23 -1.69 15.10
N VAL A 87 -7.06 -2.33 15.11
CA VAL A 87 -5.89 -1.88 14.36
C VAL A 87 -5.87 -2.65 13.06
N ASN A 88 -5.89 -1.93 11.94
CA ASN A 88 -5.84 -2.51 10.60
C ASN A 88 -4.45 -2.28 10.00
N THR A 89 -4.03 -3.16 9.09
CA THR A 89 -2.84 -2.90 8.27
C THR A 89 -3.04 -1.64 7.43
N PRO A 90 -1.97 -0.89 7.11
CA PRO A 90 -2.06 0.33 6.33
C PRO A 90 -2.69 0.11 4.95
N GLU A 91 -3.43 1.11 4.47
CA GLU A 91 -3.90 1.15 3.07
C GLU A 91 -2.88 1.83 2.14
N ASN A 92 -2.05 2.72 2.69
CA ASN A 92 -1.02 3.44 1.97
C ASN A 92 0.24 3.51 2.82
N LEU A 93 1.40 3.49 2.14
CA LEU A 93 2.70 3.78 2.73
C LEU A 93 3.43 4.77 1.83
N TYR A 94 4.07 5.75 2.44
CA TYR A 94 4.84 6.80 1.78
C TYR A 94 6.24 6.86 2.38
N ILE A 95 7.25 7.08 1.55
CA ILE A 95 8.66 7.14 1.94
C ILE A 95 9.19 8.55 1.70
N VAL A 96 9.93 9.07 2.67
CA VAL A 96 10.74 10.30 2.57
C VAL A 96 12.18 10.01 2.99
N GLY A 97 13.10 10.85 2.55
CA GLY A 97 14.49 10.76 2.97
C GLY A 97 15.33 11.90 2.41
N GLY A 98 16.65 11.74 2.46
CA GLY A 98 17.58 12.72 1.89
C GLY A 98 17.30 13.04 0.42
N PHE A 99 16.91 12.03 -0.37
CA PHE A 99 16.65 12.14 -1.81
C PHE A 99 15.53 13.12 -2.19
N ASN A 100 14.60 13.42 -1.27
CA ASN A 100 13.52 14.39 -1.48
C ASN A 100 13.47 15.47 -0.39
N GLU A 101 14.61 15.74 0.25
CA GLU A 101 14.75 16.77 1.29
C GLU A 101 13.75 16.60 2.45
N TRP A 102 13.39 15.36 2.78
CA TRP A 102 12.41 15.05 3.84
C TRP A 102 11.02 15.66 3.60
N ASN A 103 10.67 15.94 2.34
CA ASN A 103 9.40 16.57 1.97
C ASN A 103 8.33 15.53 1.63
N TRP A 104 7.28 15.47 2.46
CA TRP A 104 6.15 14.56 2.30
C TRP A 104 5.29 14.82 1.05
N ASP A 105 5.26 16.05 0.54
CA ASP A 105 4.50 16.37 -0.69
C ASP A 105 5.04 15.58 -1.89
N SER A 106 6.37 15.45 -1.94
CA SER A 106 7.13 14.67 -2.91
C SER A 106 7.51 13.26 -2.42
N ALA A 107 6.81 12.72 -1.41
CA ALA A 107 7.07 11.38 -0.92
C ALA A 107 6.83 10.30 -1.97
N THR A 108 7.70 9.30 -2.00
CA THR A 108 7.52 8.10 -2.82
C THR A 108 6.39 7.27 -2.25
N LYS A 109 5.29 7.11 -3.00
CA LYS A 109 4.21 6.20 -2.63
C LYS A 109 4.65 4.76 -2.90
N MET A 110 4.49 3.88 -1.92
CA MET A 110 4.67 2.45 -2.14
C MET A 110 3.46 1.82 -2.82
N ILE A 111 3.72 0.79 -3.59
CA ILE A 111 2.75 0.13 -4.47
C ILE A 111 2.31 -1.19 -3.82
N PRO A 112 1.02 -1.45 -3.63
CA PRO A 112 0.58 -2.74 -3.13
C PRO A 112 0.87 -3.85 -4.15
N VAL A 113 1.29 -5.01 -3.65
CA VAL A 113 1.40 -6.22 -4.48
C VAL A 113 0.01 -6.70 -4.86
N ASN A 114 -0.21 -7.02 -6.13
CA ASN A 114 -1.54 -7.38 -6.62
C ASN A 114 -2.15 -8.57 -5.84
N GLY A 115 -3.32 -8.34 -5.26
CA GLY A 115 -4.04 -9.34 -4.46
C GLY A 115 -3.44 -9.60 -3.09
N ALA A 116 -2.47 -8.79 -2.63
CA ALA A 116 -1.87 -8.84 -1.30
C ALA A 116 -1.75 -7.42 -0.73
N THR A 117 -2.88 -6.83 -0.34
CA THR A 117 -3.00 -5.43 0.12
C THR A 117 -2.18 -5.05 1.35
N HIS A 118 -1.64 -6.03 2.08
CA HIS A 118 -0.78 -5.82 3.24
C HIS A 118 0.73 -5.88 2.89
N VAL A 119 1.08 -6.13 1.63
CA VAL A 119 2.45 -6.15 1.13
C VAL A 119 2.62 -5.02 0.14
N PHE A 120 3.59 -4.14 0.39
CA PHE A 120 3.91 -2.98 -0.42
C PHE A 120 5.32 -3.08 -0.96
N TRP A 121 5.58 -2.53 -2.14
CA TRP A 121 6.92 -2.46 -2.73
C TRP A 121 7.19 -1.09 -3.34
N SER A 122 8.46 -0.71 -3.42
CA SER A 122 8.91 0.43 -4.22
C SER A 122 10.40 0.32 -4.52
N MET A 123 10.81 0.96 -5.62
CA MET A 123 12.22 1.27 -5.84
C MET A 123 12.55 2.55 -5.09
N VAL A 124 13.50 2.49 -4.18
CA VAL A 124 13.87 3.62 -3.31
C VAL A 124 15.38 3.81 -3.32
N TRP A 125 15.80 5.07 -3.37
CA TRP A 125 17.19 5.46 -3.16
C TRP A 125 17.43 5.64 -1.67
N ILE A 126 18.46 4.98 -1.14
CA ILE A 126 18.87 5.09 0.26
C ILE A 126 20.34 5.48 0.28
N ASP A 127 20.68 6.48 1.07
CA ASP A 127 22.04 6.95 1.34
C ASP A 127 22.26 7.07 2.86
N ASP A 128 23.33 7.77 3.26
CA ASP A 128 23.68 7.94 4.68
C ASP A 128 22.67 8.81 5.44
N ALA A 129 21.96 9.74 4.76
CA ALA A 129 20.88 10.49 5.39
C ALA A 129 19.70 9.57 5.74
N GLY A 130 19.50 8.54 4.90
CA GLY A 130 18.51 7.49 5.11
C GLY A 130 17.08 7.92 4.76
N ILE A 131 16.15 7.06 5.16
CA ILE A 131 14.71 7.22 4.92
C ILE A 131 13.89 6.98 6.19
N LYS A 132 12.66 7.50 6.17
CA LYS A 132 11.55 7.06 7.04
C LYS A 132 10.31 6.84 6.19
N PHE A 133 9.34 6.10 6.72
CA PHE A 133 8.07 5.91 6.05
C PHE A 133 6.88 6.13 6.98
N ASN A 134 5.74 6.52 6.43
CA ASN A 134 4.51 6.75 7.20
C ASN A 134 3.28 6.37 6.36
N GLN A 135 2.15 6.16 7.04
CA GLN A 135 0.85 5.94 6.40
C GLN A 135 0.24 7.24 5.87
N SER A 136 0.56 8.36 6.52
CA SER A 136 0.17 9.71 6.10
C SER A 136 1.36 10.44 5.47
N LYS A 137 1.07 11.47 4.66
CA LYS A 137 2.10 12.38 4.14
C LYS A 137 2.37 13.52 5.15
N ALA A 138 2.73 13.17 6.38
CA ALA A 138 2.91 14.16 7.43
C ALA A 138 3.94 13.72 8.48
N TRP A 139 4.49 14.73 9.16
CA TRP A 139 5.18 14.56 10.43
C TRP A 139 4.15 14.61 11.58
N ASP A 140 3.53 13.47 11.88
CA ASP A 140 2.45 13.30 12.86
C ASP A 140 2.84 12.45 14.09
N GLY A 141 4.11 12.06 14.19
CA GLY A 141 4.66 11.22 15.26
C GLY A 141 4.43 9.72 15.07
N ASN A 142 3.84 9.30 13.95
CA ASN A 142 3.64 7.89 13.61
C ASN A 142 4.60 7.39 12.51
N GLU A 143 5.63 8.17 12.19
CA GLU A 143 6.61 7.81 11.19
C GLU A 143 7.46 6.66 11.69
N THR A 144 7.61 5.64 10.86
CA THR A 144 8.45 4.50 11.16
C THR A 144 9.87 4.78 10.70
N GLY A 145 10.76 4.90 11.68
CA GLY A 145 12.21 4.83 11.53
C GLY A 145 12.75 3.40 11.70
N PHE A 146 14.07 3.28 11.84
CA PHE A 146 14.76 2.00 12.02
C PHE A 146 14.26 1.24 13.25
N SER A 147 14.02 1.92 14.37
CA SER A 147 13.58 1.27 15.61
C SER A 147 12.16 0.68 15.55
N GLY A 148 11.34 1.13 14.60
CA GLY A 148 9.99 0.61 14.39
C GLY A 148 9.92 -0.59 13.44
N ILE A 149 11.05 -1.08 12.93
CA ILE A 149 11.11 -2.26 12.07
C ILE A 149 11.13 -3.53 12.93
N ASN A 150 10.28 -4.50 12.60
CA ASN A 150 10.24 -5.80 13.29
C ASN A 150 11.36 -6.75 12.80
N SER A 151 11.57 -6.81 11.49
CA SER A 151 12.66 -7.58 10.91
C SER A 151 13.17 -6.95 9.61
N ILE A 152 14.48 -7.10 9.37
CA ILE A 152 15.16 -6.67 8.15
C ILE A 152 15.71 -7.92 7.45
N ASN A 153 15.29 -8.14 6.20
CA ASN A 153 15.65 -9.28 5.37
C ASN A 153 15.99 -8.83 3.94
N GLY A 154 16.27 -9.77 3.04
CA GLY A 154 16.56 -9.51 1.63
C GLY A 154 18.05 -9.50 1.27
N ASP A 155 18.35 -9.44 -0.02
CA ASP A 155 19.72 -9.59 -0.56
C ASP A 155 20.70 -8.52 -0.05
N LEU A 156 20.18 -7.31 0.21
CA LEU A 156 20.95 -6.13 0.61
C LEU A 156 20.67 -5.71 2.06
N ALA A 157 20.02 -6.57 2.86
CA ALA A 157 19.72 -6.32 4.27
C ALA A 157 20.94 -5.89 5.08
N GLY A 158 22.08 -6.53 4.83
CA GLY A 158 23.34 -6.26 5.55
C GLY A 158 23.93 -4.88 5.32
N ASN A 159 23.44 -4.13 4.32
CA ASN A 159 23.89 -2.76 4.04
C ASN A 159 23.09 -1.71 4.83
N ILE A 160 21.99 -2.11 5.48
CA ILE A 160 21.09 -1.20 6.17
C ILE A 160 21.54 -1.03 7.63
N LYS A 161 21.57 0.22 8.09
CA LYS A 161 21.96 0.61 9.44
C LYS A 161 20.99 1.61 10.04
N ASP A 162 21.03 1.69 11.37
CA ASP A 162 20.44 2.80 12.13
C ASP A 162 21.33 4.05 12.00
N ASN A 163 20.74 5.18 11.64
CA ASN A 163 21.37 6.50 11.75
C ASN A 163 20.43 7.48 12.45
N GLY A 164 20.40 7.45 13.79
CA GLY A 164 19.54 8.33 14.57
C GLY A 164 18.06 8.07 14.31
N ASP A 165 17.68 6.78 14.25
CA ASP A 165 16.38 6.24 13.88
C ASP A 165 16.01 6.38 12.39
N ASN A 166 16.89 6.92 11.54
CA ASN A 166 16.70 6.79 10.09
C ASN A 166 17.15 5.41 9.60
N ILE A 167 16.45 4.90 8.59
CA ILE A 167 16.85 3.68 7.89
C ILE A 167 17.86 4.08 6.82
N ALA A 168 19.15 3.87 7.09
CA ALA A 168 20.24 4.43 6.29
C ALA A 168 21.20 3.35 5.76
N THR A 169 22.16 3.76 4.94
CA THR A 169 23.24 2.89 4.44
C THR A 169 24.55 3.65 4.24
N ASP A 170 25.69 2.99 4.44
CA ASP A 170 27.02 3.52 4.08
C ASP A 170 27.34 3.34 2.58
N THR A 171 26.49 2.59 1.86
CA THR A 171 26.63 2.34 0.42
C THR A 171 25.41 2.88 -0.31
N PRO A 172 25.42 4.19 -0.67
CA PRO A 172 24.31 4.82 -1.37
C PRO A 172 23.92 4.05 -2.64
N GLY A 173 22.63 3.85 -2.85
CA GLY A 173 22.15 3.08 -3.99
C GLY A 173 20.64 2.92 -4.05
N TRP A 174 20.20 2.30 -5.14
CA TRP A 174 18.82 1.86 -5.31
C TRP A 174 18.56 0.53 -4.61
N TYR A 175 17.40 0.39 -3.99
CA TYR A 175 16.92 -0.81 -3.34
C TYR A 175 15.49 -1.11 -3.80
N LEU A 176 15.18 -2.39 -4.03
CA LEU A 176 13.79 -2.85 -4.03
C LEU A 176 13.38 -3.06 -2.58
N MET A 177 12.65 -2.10 -2.03
CA MET A 177 12.12 -2.17 -0.67
C MET A 177 10.74 -2.82 -0.70
N VAL A 178 10.55 -3.88 0.08
CA VAL A 178 9.27 -4.58 0.24
C VAL A 178 8.88 -4.56 1.71
N ILE A 179 7.69 -4.05 2.04
CA ILE A 179 7.16 -4.02 3.41
C ILE A 179 5.97 -4.95 3.49
N THR A 180 6.04 -5.94 4.37
CA THR A 180 4.90 -6.74 4.80
C THR A 180 4.39 -6.17 6.12
N SER A 181 3.16 -5.67 6.11
CA SER A 181 2.49 -5.13 7.29
C SER A 181 1.63 -6.21 7.94
N SER A 182 1.68 -6.31 9.26
CA SER A 182 0.79 -7.17 10.04
C SER A 182 0.41 -6.49 11.36
N VAL A 183 -0.52 -7.11 12.10
CA VAL A 183 -0.98 -6.63 13.40
C VAL A 183 -0.64 -7.68 14.44
N SER A 184 0.16 -7.33 15.44
CA SER A 184 0.47 -8.17 16.59
C SER A 184 -0.08 -7.52 17.85
N GLY A 185 -1.15 -8.10 18.39
CA GLY A 185 -1.92 -7.50 19.49
C GLY A 185 -2.53 -6.15 19.07
N ARG A 186 -1.88 -5.06 19.50
CA ARG A 186 -2.30 -3.67 19.24
C ARG A 186 -1.29 -2.88 18.42
N ASN A 187 -0.20 -3.52 18.01
CA ASN A 187 0.90 -2.85 17.32
C ASN A 187 0.88 -3.21 15.85
N LEU A 188 1.13 -2.22 15.01
CA LEU A 188 1.53 -2.44 13.63
C LEU A 188 2.94 -2.97 13.60
N VAL A 189 3.13 -4.03 12.82
CA VAL A 189 4.39 -4.75 12.68
C VAL A 189 4.81 -4.65 11.23
N TYR A 190 6.04 -4.20 10.99
CA TYR A 190 6.62 -4.06 9.66
C TYR A 190 7.82 -5.00 9.50
N ASP A 191 7.66 -6.02 8.66
CA ASP A 191 8.76 -6.86 8.19
C ASP A 191 9.23 -6.33 6.84
N ILE A 192 10.50 -5.94 6.75
CA ILE A 192 11.02 -5.22 5.59
C ILE A 192 12.09 -6.05 4.90
N GLN A 193 12.00 -6.15 3.58
CA GLN A 193 13.05 -6.70 2.73
C GLN A 193 13.70 -5.59 1.92
N PHE A 194 15.03 -5.56 1.91
CA PHE A 194 15.84 -4.74 1.02
C PHE A 194 16.52 -5.65 0.03
N ASN A 195 15.93 -5.77 -1.16
CA ASN A 195 16.41 -6.63 -2.25
C ASN A 195 17.17 -5.79 -3.29
N LYS A 196 17.86 -6.48 -4.20
CA LYS A 196 18.48 -5.81 -5.35
C LYS A 196 17.42 -5.09 -6.19
N PRO A 197 17.69 -3.88 -6.70
CA PRO A 197 16.73 -3.07 -7.46
C PRO A 197 16.61 -3.56 -8.92
N GLU A 198 16.32 -4.83 -9.11
CA GLU A 198 16.32 -5.46 -10.43
C GLU A 198 14.97 -5.26 -11.14
N ILE A 199 15.02 -4.63 -12.31
CA ILE A 199 13.88 -4.49 -13.23
C ILE A 199 14.13 -5.41 -14.43
N TRP A 200 13.15 -6.23 -14.75
CA TRP A 200 13.25 -7.23 -15.80
C TRP A 200 12.24 -6.96 -16.91
N LEU A 201 12.68 -7.09 -18.16
CA LEU A 201 11.78 -7.18 -19.31
C LEU A 201 11.38 -8.62 -19.57
N MET A 202 10.17 -8.81 -20.10
CA MET A 202 9.69 -10.13 -20.49
C MET A 202 8.62 -10.08 -21.59
N GLY A 203 8.19 -11.27 -22.02
CA GLY A 203 7.18 -11.45 -23.06
C GLY A 203 7.72 -11.21 -24.46
N PRO A 204 6.85 -11.09 -25.47
CA PRO A 204 7.25 -11.11 -26.87
C PRO A 204 8.33 -10.08 -27.27
N VAL A 205 8.41 -8.93 -26.58
CA VAL A 205 9.45 -7.90 -26.83
C VAL A 205 10.87 -8.42 -26.61
N VAL A 206 11.04 -9.43 -25.74
CA VAL A 206 12.32 -10.08 -25.46
C VAL A 206 12.67 -11.19 -26.46
N GLY A 207 11.86 -11.34 -27.51
CA GLY A 207 12.05 -12.37 -28.54
C GLY A 207 11.66 -13.78 -28.08
N ASN A 208 10.99 -13.91 -26.92
CA ASN A 208 10.48 -15.18 -26.41
C ASN A 208 9.06 -15.01 -25.84
N SER A 209 8.16 -15.94 -26.17
CA SER A 209 6.77 -15.99 -25.71
C SER A 209 6.53 -16.96 -24.54
N ASP A 210 7.59 -17.50 -23.93
CA ASP A 210 7.51 -18.47 -22.83
C ASP A 210 7.27 -17.82 -21.45
N TRP A 211 7.26 -16.48 -21.38
CA TRP A 211 7.03 -15.71 -20.14
C TRP A 211 7.95 -16.11 -18.97
N LYS A 212 9.16 -16.58 -19.29
CA LYS A 212 10.15 -16.97 -18.31
C LYS A 212 10.60 -15.77 -17.49
N GLU A 213 10.43 -15.85 -16.17
CA GLU A 213 10.93 -14.84 -15.24
C GLU A 213 12.47 -14.80 -15.23
N GLN A 214 13.03 -13.60 -15.06
CA GLN A 214 14.45 -13.34 -14.89
C GLN A 214 15.29 -13.97 -16.01
N ALA A 215 14.79 -13.85 -17.25
CA ALA A 215 15.47 -14.36 -18.42
C ALA A 215 16.82 -13.65 -18.58
N GLU A 216 17.89 -14.44 -18.73
CA GLU A 216 19.24 -13.93 -18.91
C GLU A 216 19.30 -12.91 -20.06
N GLY A 217 20.00 -11.80 -19.82
CA GLY A 217 20.14 -10.71 -20.80
C GLY A 217 19.00 -9.69 -20.81
N TRP A 218 17.96 -9.84 -19.99
CA TRP A 218 16.79 -8.95 -19.94
C TRP A 218 16.64 -8.12 -18.65
N LEU A 219 17.70 -8.08 -17.84
CA LEU A 219 17.83 -7.18 -16.70
C LEU A 219 18.16 -5.76 -17.18
N CYS A 220 17.43 -4.76 -16.71
CA CYS A 220 17.77 -3.35 -16.91
C CYS A 220 19.07 -3.00 -16.17
N THR A 221 19.87 -2.11 -16.74
CA THR A 221 21.04 -1.56 -16.06
C THR A 221 20.59 -0.79 -14.82
N ILE A 222 21.23 -1.08 -13.68
CA ILE A 222 20.96 -0.40 -12.42
C ILE A 222 21.85 0.86 -12.37
N PRO A 223 21.28 2.06 -12.24
CA PRO A 223 22.06 3.28 -12.11
C PRO A 223 22.76 3.36 -10.74
N ASP A 224 23.94 3.97 -10.71
CA ASP A 224 24.75 4.21 -9.51
C ASP A 224 24.52 5.58 -8.87
N THR A 225 23.61 6.38 -9.43
CA THR A 225 23.22 7.70 -8.94
C THR A 225 21.71 7.87 -8.93
N PHE A 226 21.21 8.69 -8.01
CA PHE A 226 19.78 8.91 -7.81
C PHE A 226 19.05 9.42 -9.07
N ASN A 227 19.66 10.36 -9.82
CA ASN A 227 19.01 11.00 -10.96
C ASN A 227 19.21 10.27 -12.30
N ALA A 228 19.95 9.17 -12.32
CA ALA A 228 20.17 8.40 -13.54
C ALA A 228 19.04 7.37 -13.77
N SER A 229 18.75 7.07 -15.03
CA SER A 229 17.68 6.15 -15.41
C SER A 229 18.13 4.69 -15.35
N PHE A 230 17.18 3.81 -15.02
CA PHE A 230 17.27 2.40 -15.38
C PHE A 230 17.10 2.26 -16.90
N VAL A 231 17.98 1.51 -17.56
CA VAL A 231 17.96 1.36 -19.02
C VAL A 231 17.76 -0.09 -19.38
N SER A 232 16.74 -0.38 -20.17
CA SER A 232 16.52 -1.74 -20.65
C SER A 232 17.54 -2.16 -21.70
N PRO A 233 17.80 -3.46 -21.84
CA PRO A 233 18.43 -4.00 -23.05
C PRO A 233 17.62 -3.64 -24.30
N ALA A 234 18.31 -3.66 -25.45
CA ALA A 234 17.70 -3.41 -26.74
C ALA A 234 16.59 -4.44 -27.04
N PHE A 235 15.45 -3.99 -27.56
CA PHE A 235 14.32 -4.88 -27.82
C PHE A 235 14.64 -5.87 -28.94
N ALA A 236 14.39 -7.15 -28.70
CA ALA A 236 14.70 -8.22 -29.65
C ALA A 236 13.58 -8.42 -30.69
N ALA A 237 12.36 -7.97 -30.39
CA ALA A 237 11.22 -8.03 -31.32
C ALA A 237 10.32 -6.79 -31.21
N SER A 238 9.58 -6.52 -32.29
CA SER A 238 8.54 -5.51 -32.31
C SER A 238 7.24 -6.08 -31.74
N VAL A 239 6.51 -5.27 -30.98
CA VAL A 239 5.20 -5.63 -30.41
C VAL A 239 4.19 -4.52 -30.71
N PRO A 240 2.95 -4.87 -31.08
CA PRO A 240 1.97 -3.91 -31.60
C PRO A 240 1.35 -2.97 -30.56
N GLY A 241 1.36 -3.33 -29.27
CA GLY A 241 0.65 -2.63 -28.21
C GLY A 241 -0.89 -2.75 -28.32
N GLY A 242 -1.60 -1.92 -27.55
CA GLY A 242 -3.07 -1.90 -27.51
C GLY A 242 -3.66 -3.20 -26.97
N ASP A 243 -4.54 -3.84 -27.75
CA ASP A 243 -5.15 -5.13 -27.41
C ASP A 243 -4.30 -6.35 -27.82
N GLY A 244 -3.22 -6.13 -28.61
CA GLY A 244 -2.23 -7.14 -29.03
C GLY A 244 -1.00 -7.14 -28.12
N ASP A 245 0.04 -7.94 -28.35
CA ASP A 245 1.20 -8.01 -27.44
C ASP A 245 1.88 -6.65 -27.19
N GLY A 246 2.48 -6.46 -26.02
CA GLY A 246 3.22 -5.24 -25.70
C GLY A 246 4.44 -5.49 -24.83
N VAL A 247 5.18 -4.40 -24.57
CA VAL A 247 6.27 -4.40 -23.59
C VAL A 247 5.73 -4.84 -22.24
N ARG A 248 6.51 -5.59 -21.45
CA ARG A 248 6.17 -5.93 -20.07
C ARG A 248 7.43 -5.79 -19.22
N ALA A 249 7.31 -5.04 -18.13
CA ALA A 249 8.38 -4.80 -17.18
C ALA A 249 7.88 -5.10 -15.76
N TYR A 250 8.74 -5.68 -14.94
CA TYR A 250 8.39 -6.02 -13.57
C TYR A 250 9.60 -6.05 -12.66
N VAL A 251 9.32 -6.08 -11.36
CA VAL A 251 10.32 -6.36 -10.32
C VAL A 251 9.96 -7.69 -9.67
N LYS A 252 10.96 -8.52 -9.35
CA LYS A 252 10.69 -9.81 -8.69
C LYS A 252 10.56 -9.62 -7.19
N ILE A 253 9.35 -9.78 -6.68
CA ILE A 253 9.12 -9.89 -5.23
C ILE A 253 9.15 -11.37 -4.85
N PRO A 254 9.97 -11.80 -3.85
CA PRO A 254 9.99 -13.18 -3.40
C PRO A 254 8.59 -13.71 -3.10
N THR A 255 8.33 -14.98 -3.45
CA THR A 255 7.05 -15.70 -3.29
C THR A 255 5.84 -15.19 -4.09
N PHE A 256 5.94 -14.06 -4.79
CA PHE A 256 4.90 -13.55 -5.68
C PHE A 256 5.23 -13.78 -7.16
N GLU A 257 4.21 -14.00 -7.97
CA GLU A 257 4.33 -14.05 -9.44
C GLU A 257 4.66 -12.65 -10.00
N TRP A 258 5.44 -12.60 -11.08
CA TRP A 258 5.95 -11.36 -11.67
C TRP A 258 4.88 -10.29 -11.94
N TRP A 259 3.70 -10.71 -12.42
CA TRP A 259 2.62 -9.81 -12.83
C TRP A 259 1.99 -9.08 -11.64
N LYS A 260 2.26 -9.53 -10.41
CA LYS A 260 1.77 -8.86 -9.20
C LYS A 260 2.54 -7.59 -8.84
N SER A 261 3.68 -7.38 -9.49
CA SER A 261 4.59 -6.26 -9.31
C SER A 261 5.12 -5.77 -10.66
N GLU A 262 4.23 -5.75 -11.66
CA GLU A 262 4.50 -5.20 -12.97
C GLU A 262 4.11 -3.72 -13.08
N PHE A 263 4.69 -3.07 -14.07
CA PHE A 263 4.38 -1.69 -14.42
C PHE A 263 4.71 -1.44 -15.89
N MET A 264 4.17 -0.33 -16.39
CA MET A 264 4.29 0.11 -17.76
C MET A 264 4.65 1.59 -17.81
N VAL A 265 5.08 2.06 -18.99
CA VAL A 265 5.36 3.49 -19.22
C VAL A 265 4.42 4.04 -20.28
N PHE A 266 3.54 4.94 -19.89
CA PHE A 266 2.64 5.66 -20.78
C PHE A 266 2.93 7.15 -20.73
N ASP A 267 3.05 7.79 -21.89
CA ASP A 267 3.29 9.24 -21.99
C ASP A 267 4.45 9.74 -21.10
N GLY A 268 5.52 8.94 -20.98
CA GLY A 268 6.69 9.24 -20.17
C GLY A 268 6.49 9.08 -18.65
N LYS A 269 5.37 8.50 -18.21
CA LYS A 269 5.06 8.24 -16.79
C LYS A 269 4.99 6.76 -16.52
N ILE A 270 5.49 6.36 -15.36
CA ILE A 270 5.35 4.99 -14.86
C ILE A 270 3.93 4.80 -14.35
N GLU A 271 3.26 3.76 -14.82
CA GLU A 271 1.97 3.30 -14.32
C GLU A 271 2.11 1.88 -13.79
N TYR A 272 1.89 1.71 -12.49
CA TYR A 272 1.94 0.40 -11.84
C TYR A 272 0.60 -0.32 -12.00
N ARG A 273 0.62 -1.64 -12.19
CA ARG A 273 -0.60 -2.45 -12.15
C ARG A 273 -1.29 -2.39 -10.79
N ALA A 274 -0.50 -2.36 -9.71
CA ALA A 274 -1.01 -2.36 -8.33
C ALA A 274 -2.10 -3.44 -8.12
N ASN A 275 -3.29 -3.07 -7.65
CA ASN A 275 -4.44 -3.98 -7.50
C ASN A 275 -5.43 -3.94 -8.68
N ASP A 276 -5.08 -3.25 -9.76
CA ASP A 276 -5.94 -3.12 -10.93
C ASP A 276 -5.85 -4.35 -11.85
N GLY A 277 -6.72 -4.37 -12.86
CA GLY A 277 -6.73 -5.39 -13.91
C GLY A 277 -5.53 -5.28 -14.86
N ASP A 278 -5.57 -6.06 -15.94
CA ASP A 278 -4.55 -5.96 -16.98
C ASP A 278 -4.50 -4.53 -17.57
N GLN A 279 -3.30 -3.95 -17.65
CA GLN A 279 -3.07 -2.63 -18.22
C GLN A 279 -3.16 -2.66 -19.75
N ALA A 280 -3.46 -1.51 -20.36
CA ALA A 280 -3.26 -1.32 -21.79
C ALA A 280 -1.80 -1.66 -22.17
N ARG A 281 -1.54 -2.00 -23.43
CA ARG A 281 -0.19 -2.46 -23.81
C ARG A 281 0.57 -1.39 -24.58
N VAL A 282 1.84 -1.21 -24.23
CA VAL A 282 2.74 -0.27 -24.90
C VAL A 282 3.36 -0.96 -26.11
N ALA A 283 3.24 -0.32 -27.27
CA ALA A 283 3.89 -0.77 -28.49
C ALA A 283 5.39 -0.53 -28.43
N ALA A 284 6.17 -1.40 -29.06
CA ALA A 284 7.60 -1.20 -29.24
C ALA A 284 8.07 -1.73 -30.58
N LYS A 285 9.17 -1.16 -31.07
CA LYS A 285 9.84 -1.65 -32.28
C LYS A 285 11.14 -2.32 -31.86
N ARG A 286 11.47 -3.41 -32.52
CA ARG A 286 12.80 -4.02 -32.45
C ARG A 286 13.84 -2.95 -32.76
N ASP A 287 14.90 -2.91 -31.98
CA ASP A 287 16.04 -2.06 -32.28
C ASP A 287 16.78 -2.65 -33.47
N SER A 288 16.84 -1.88 -34.57
CA SER A 288 17.68 -2.26 -35.71
C SER A 288 19.13 -2.00 -35.33
N SER A 289 19.91 -3.07 -35.13
CA SER A 289 21.36 -2.93 -35.18
C SER A 289 21.73 -2.37 -36.55
N SER A 290 22.26 -1.16 -36.61
CA SER A 290 23.00 -0.68 -37.77
C SER A 290 24.27 -1.52 -37.90
N THR A 291 24.16 -2.64 -38.62
CA THR A 291 25.29 -3.33 -39.25
C THR A 291 25.48 -2.78 -40.66
#